data_AF-A0A6G3WQM2-F1
#
_entry.id   AF-A0A6G3WQM2-F1
#
_cell.length_a   1.000
_cell.length_b   1.000
_cell.length_c   1.000
_cell.angle_alpha   90.00
_cell.angle_beta   90.00
_cell.angle_gamma   90.00
#
_symmetry.space_group_name_H-M   'P 1'
#
loop_
_entity.id
_entity.type
_entity.pdbx_description
1 polymer ?
#
loop_
_entity_poly.entity_id
_entity_poly.type
_entity_poly.pdbx_seq_one_letter_code
_entity_poly.pdbx_strand_id
1 'polypeptide(L)'
;TGVDTGKGRLPDPGEIYEVCRRVLARGVAGPDLAGRHVVISAGGTREPLDPVRFLGNRSSGKQGYALARTAVARGARVTLIEANTGLPDPAGADVLRVGTAVQLREAVVKAAADADVVVMAAAVADFRPAAYASGKIKKKDGEEAPAVTLVRNPDILAEVSGE
;
A
#
# COMPACT_ATOMS: atom_id res chain seq x y z
N THR A 1 -2.39 -13.16 26.62
CA THR A 1 -0.93 -12.96 26.45
C THR A 1 -0.75 -11.93 25.36
N GLY A 2 -0.20 -10.75 25.67
CA GLY A 2 -0.26 -9.58 24.81
C GLY A 2 0.41 -9.79 23.45
N VAL A 3 -0.08 -9.09 22.42
CA VAL A 3 0.54 -9.07 21.09
C VAL A 3 1.77 -8.18 21.19
N ASP A 4 2.89 -8.78 21.57
CA ASP A 4 4.15 -8.09 21.79
C ASP A 4 4.75 -7.65 20.44
N THR A 5 4.97 -6.35 20.25
CA THR A 5 5.53 -5.78 19.01
C THR A 5 6.81 -5.03 19.33
N GLY A 6 7.88 -5.25 18.54
CA GLY A 6 9.16 -4.59 18.79
C GLY A 6 10.29 -5.07 17.87
N LYS A 7 11.29 -4.20 17.67
CA LYS A 7 12.53 -4.54 16.95
C LYS A 7 13.23 -5.71 17.66
N GLY A 8 13.43 -6.82 16.94
CA GLY A 8 14.12 -8.02 17.44
C GLY A 8 13.20 -9.22 17.72
N ARG A 9 11.87 -9.08 17.63
CA ARG A 9 10.96 -10.24 17.71
C ARG A 9 11.14 -11.12 16.48
N LEU A 10 11.24 -12.43 16.70
CA LEU A 10 11.21 -13.42 15.62
C LEU A 10 9.86 -13.35 14.88
N PRO A 11 9.85 -13.40 13.53
CA PRO A 11 8.62 -13.52 12.76
C PRO A 11 7.80 -14.73 13.21
N ASP A 12 6.50 -14.74 12.86
CA ASP A 12 5.66 -15.91 13.11
C ASP A 12 6.29 -17.18 12.47
N PRO A 13 6.25 -18.35 13.14
CA PRO A 13 6.85 -19.57 12.59
C PRO A 13 6.36 -19.94 11.19
N GLY A 14 5.09 -19.65 10.86
CA GLY A 14 4.55 -19.85 9.52
C GLY A 14 5.23 -18.95 8.47
N GLU A 15 5.58 -17.73 8.83
CA GLU A 15 6.33 -16.82 7.96
C GLU A 15 7.78 -17.30 7.74
N ILE A 16 8.43 -17.75 8.82
CA ILE A 16 9.79 -18.33 8.74
C ILE A 16 9.78 -19.53 7.79
N TYR A 17 8.79 -20.42 7.94
CA TYR A 17 8.62 -21.58 7.06
C TYR A 17 8.49 -21.18 5.58
N GLU A 18 7.66 -20.18 5.27
CA GLU A 18 7.49 -19.70 3.89
C GLU A 18 8.75 -19.01 3.35
N VAL A 19 9.56 -18.37 4.19
CA VAL A 19 10.89 -17.88 3.81
C VAL A 19 11.83 -19.05 3.47
N CYS A 20 11.91 -20.07 4.34
CA CYS A 20 12.73 -21.26 4.09
C CYS A 20 12.38 -21.95 2.77
N ARG A 21 11.07 -22.11 2.47
CA ARG A 21 10.61 -22.67 1.19
C ARG A 21 11.12 -21.88 -0.01
N ARG A 22 11.11 -20.55 0.05
CA ARG A 22 11.62 -19.69 -1.02
C ARG A 22 13.13 -19.79 -1.19
N VAL A 23 13.87 -19.86 -0.09
CA VAL A 23 15.33 -20.07 -0.13
C VAL A 23 15.66 -21.41 -0.79
N LEU A 24 14.96 -22.48 -0.40
CA LEU A 24 15.14 -23.80 -1.00
C LEU A 24 14.77 -23.82 -2.49
N ALA A 25 13.67 -23.15 -2.88
CA ALA A 25 13.25 -23.05 -4.28
C ALA A 25 14.24 -22.25 -5.15
N ARG A 26 14.91 -21.23 -4.59
CA ARG A 26 15.94 -20.44 -5.29
C ARG A 26 17.22 -21.23 -5.56
N GLY A 27 17.59 -22.14 -4.65
CA GLY A 27 18.85 -22.89 -4.74
C GLY A 27 20.10 -22.04 -4.48
N VAL A 28 21.23 -22.43 -5.08
CA VAL A 28 22.56 -21.82 -4.86
C VAL A 28 22.82 -20.52 -5.63
N ALA A 29 21.89 -20.11 -6.50
CA ALA A 29 21.99 -18.82 -7.17
C ALA A 29 21.91 -17.68 -6.14
N GLY A 30 22.81 -16.71 -6.25
CA GLY A 30 22.82 -15.53 -5.40
C GLY A 30 21.52 -14.72 -5.54
N PRO A 31 21.14 -13.93 -4.52
CA PRO A 31 20.00 -13.03 -4.60
C PRO A 31 20.24 -11.99 -5.71
N ASP A 32 19.45 -12.07 -6.78
CA ASP A 32 19.62 -11.27 -7.99
C ASP A 32 19.12 -9.83 -7.85
N LEU A 33 18.40 -9.51 -6.78
CA LEU A 33 18.03 -8.15 -6.40
C LEU A 33 18.87 -7.59 -5.24
N ALA A 34 19.96 -8.27 -4.85
CA ALA A 34 20.86 -7.76 -3.82
C ALA A 34 21.37 -6.35 -4.15
N GLY A 35 21.31 -5.46 -3.15
CA GLY A 35 21.71 -4.06 -3.29
C GLY A 35 20.70 -3.17 -4.01
N ARG A 36 19.58 -3.70 -4.50
CA ARG A 36 18.50 -2.91 -5.13
C ARG A 36 17.47 -2.45 -4.12
N HIS A 37 16.97 -1.24 -4.29
CA HIS A 37 15.82 -0.70 -3.58
C HIS A 37 14.55 -0.80 -4.44
N VAL A 38 13.56 -1.53 -3.95
CA VAL A 38 12.27 -1.75 -4.63
C VAL A 38 11.15 -1.13 -3.80
N VAL A 39 10.48 -0.13 -4.36
CA VAL A 39 9.29 0.50 -3.78
C VAL A 39 8.06 -0.12 -4.40
N ILE A 40 7.10 -0.56 -3.57
CA ILE A 40 5.89 -1.24 -4.04
C ILE A 40 4.69 -0.60 -3.37
N SER A 41 3.70 -0.16 -4.14
CA SER A 41 2.40 0.22 -3.59
C SER A 41 1.44 -0.97 -3.60
N ALA A 42 0.59 -1.11 -2.57
CA ALA A 42 -0.38 -2.19 -2.48
C ALA A 42 -1.68 -1.74 -1.82
N GLY A 43 -2.79 -2.36 -2.22
CA GLY A 43 -4.10 -2.11 -1.62
C GLY A 43 -4.96 -1.15 -2.42
N GLY A 44 -5.93 -0.51 -1.76
CA GLY A 44 -6.89 0.40 -2.38
C GLY A 44 -7.01 1.69 -1.59
N THR A 45 -6.93 2.84 -2.24
CA THR A 45 -7.11 4.13 -1.54
C THR A 45 -8.57 4.33 -1.15
N ARG A 46 -8.79 5.11 -0.08
CA ARG A 46 -10.12 5.47 0.45
C ARG A 46 -10.20 6.99 0.52
N GLU A 47 -11.09 7.57 -0.28
CA GLU A 47 -11.27 9.01 -0.40
C GLU A 47 -12.44 9.46 0.51
N PRO A 48 -12.18 10.14 1.63
CA PRO A 48 -13.21 10.42 2.64
C PRO A 48 -14.28 11.39 2.13
N LEU A 49 -15.55 11.05 2.32
CA LEU A 49 -16.69 11.95 2.10
C LEU A 49 -17.00 12.71 3.40
N ASP A 50 -17.00 11.99 4.52
CA ASP A 50 -17.29 12.46 5.87
C ASP A 50 -16.51 11.61 6.89
N PRO A 51 -16.61 11.80 8.22
CA PRO A 51 -15.86 11.00 9.21
C PRO A 51 -16.17 9.50 9.21
N VAL A 52 -17.21 9.06 8.51
CA VAL A 52 -17.75 7.68 8.56
C VAL A 52 -17.71 7.01 7.19
N ARG A 53 -17.78 7.77 6.09
CA ARG A 53 -17.93 7.26 4.73
C ARG A 53 -16.78 7.69 3.84
N PHE A 54 -16.44 6.84 2.88
CA PHE A 54 -15.42 7.08 1.87
C PHE A 54 -15.81 6.45 0.54
N LEU A 55 -15.26 6.97 -0.56
CA LEU A 55 -15.19 6.30 -1.84
C LEU A 55 -13.98 5.39 -1.83
N GLY A 56 -14.14 4.12 -2.18
CA GLY A 56 -13.04 3.15 -2.19
C GLY A 56 -13.18 2.14 -3.31
N ASN A 57 -12.23 1.23 -3.38
CA ASN A 57 -12.23 0.13 -4.33
C ASN A 57 -12.11 -1.22 -3.62
N ARG A 58 -12.23 -2.31 -4.40
CA ARG A 58 -12.27 -3.69 -3.89
C ARG A 58 -10.89 -4.36 -3.85
N SER A 59 -9.81 -3.60 -3.99
CA SER A 59 -8.46 -4.16 -3.93
C SER A 59 -8.21 -4.82 -2.59
N SER A 60 -7.72 -6.06 -2.61
CA SER A 60 -7.30 -6.77 -1.41
C SER A 60 -5.84 -6.52 -1.06
N GLY A 61 -5.05 -5.90 -1.96
CA GLY A 61 -3.61 -5.71 -1.82
C GLY A 61 -2.75 -6.98 -1.85
N LYS A 62 -3.35 -8.17 -1.95
CA LYS A 62 -2.63 -9.45 -1.89
C LYS A 62 -1.52 -9.58 -2.93
N GLN A 63 -1.72 -9.04 -4.13
CA GLN A 63 -0.71 -9.08 -5.20
C GLN A 63 0.51 -8.22 -4.85
N GLY A 64 0.32 -6.96 -4.45
CA GLY A 64 1.42 -6.07 -4.03
C GLY A 64 2.19 -6.65 -2.84
N TYR A 65 1.49 -7.26 -1.88
CA TYR A 65 2.13 -7.99 -0.77
C TYR A 65 2.92 -9.22 -1.22
N ALA A 66 2.43 -9.98 -2.20
CA ALA A 66 3.17 -11.11 -2.75
C ALA A 66 4.45 -10.64 -3.48
N LEU A 67 4.37 -9.53 -4.21
CA LEU A 67 5.53 -8.89 -4.86
C LEU A 67 6.55 -8.44 -3.83
N ALA A 68 6.12 -7.77 -2.75
CA ALA A 68 7.00 -7.34 -1.66
C ALA A 68 7.73 -8.51 -1.01
N ARG A 69 7.01 -9.57 -0.62
CA ARG A 69 7.65 -10.77 -0.05
C ARG A 69 8.65 -11.42 -1.03
N THR A 70 8.36 -11.39 -2.32
CA THR A 70 9.23 -11.97 -3.35
C THR A 70 10.49 -11.13 -3.55
N ALA A 71 10.36 -9.79 -3.58
CA ALA A 71 11.49 -8.88 -3.70
C ALA A 71 12.44 -9.01 -2.50
N VAL A 72 11.90 -9.10 -1.27
CA VAL A 72 12.70 -9.37 -0.06
C VAL A 72 13.42 -10.72 -0.18
N ALA A 73 12.72 -11.79 -0.59
CA ALA A 73 13.33 -13.12 -0.74
C ALA A 73 14.44 -13.18 -1.81
N ARG A 74 14.37 -12.28 -2.79
CA ARG A 74 15.39 -12.07 -3.83
C ARG A 74 16.50 -11.09 -3.41
N GLY A 75 16.48 -10.60 -2.17
CA GLY A 75 17.55 -9.81 -1.55
C GLY A 75 17.44 -8.30 -1.73
N ALA A 76 16.31 -7.78 -2.23
CA ALA A 76 16.09 -6.35 -2.31
C ALA A 76 15.88 -5.72 -0.93
N ARG A 77 16.28 -4.45 -0.78
CA ARG A 77 15.68 -3.54 0.21
C ARG A 77 14.29 -3.18 -0.30
N VAL A 78 13.25 -3.40 0.50
CA VAL A 78 11.86 -3.19 0.06
C VAL A 78 11.16 -2.15 0.92
N THR A 79 10.58 -1.15 0.29
CA THR A 79 9.58 -0.27 0.92
C THR A 79 8.20 -0.62 0.36
N LEU A 80 7.30 -1.08 1.22
CA LEU A 80 5.91 -1.37 0.88
C LEU A 80 5.02 -0.22 1.36
N ILE A 81 4.40 0.49 0.43
CA ILE A 81 3.43 1.54 0.73
C ILE A 81 2.03 0.92 0.67
N GLU A 82 1.42 0.73 1.83
CA GLU A 82 0.16 0.02 2.01
C GLU A 82 -1.03 0.97 2.11
N ALA A 83 -2.07 0.68 1.33
CA ALA A 83 -3.36 1.37 1.36
C ALA A 83 -4.50 0.42 1.73
N ASN A 84 -4.94 0.45 2.99
CA ASN A 84 -6.22 -0.12 3.45
C ASN A 84 -6.46 -1.62 3.20
N THR A 85 -5.44 -2.46 3.35
CA THR A 85 -5.46 -3.92 3.16
C THR A 85 -5.68 -4.69 4.46
N GLY A 86 -5.12 -4.20 5.58
CA GLY A 86 -5.12 -4.92 6.86
C GLY A 86 -4.32 -6.23 6.84
N LEU A 87 -3.46 -6.44 5.85
CA LEU A 87 -2.63 -7.65 5.73
C LEU A 87 -1.41 -7.57 6.67
N PRO A 88 -0.91 -8.72 7.18
CA PRO A 88 0.27 -8.74 8.04
C PRO A 88 1.52 -8.30 7.28
N ASP A 89 2.33 -7.48 7.93
CA ASP A 89 3.52 -6.86 7.34
C ASP A 89 4.53 -7.92 6.87
N PRO A 90 5.02 -7.85 5.62
CA PRO A 90 6.04 -8.77 5.14
C PRO A 90 7.33 -8.63 5.96
N ALA A 91 7.78 -9.72 6.58
CA ALA A 91 9.08 -9.74 7.23
C ALA A 91 10.19 -9.26 6.27
N GLY A 92 11.02 -8.32 6.73
CA GLY A 92 12.13 -7.75 5.95
C GLY A 92 11.76 -6.61 4.99
N ALA A 93 10.49 -6.19 4.94
CA ALA A 93 10.08 -4.97 4.24
C ALA A 93 9.81 -3.83 5.23
N ASP A 94 10.15 -2.60 4.83
CA ASP A 94 9.75 -1.38 5.53
C ASP A 94 8.33 -1.00 5.08
N VAL A 95 7.35 -1.07 5.98
CA VAL A 95 5.94 -0.82 5.64
C VAL A 95 5.51 0.59 6.03
N LEU A 96 5.03 1.36 5.06
CA LEU A 96 4.45 2.69 5.24
C LEU A 96 2.95 2.66 4.94
N ARG A 97 2.12 3.02 5.90
CA ARG A 97 0.65 2.98 5.77
C ARG A 97 0.09 4.33 5.33
N VAL A 98 -0.81 4.32 4.36
CA VAL A 98 -1.50 5.49 3.81
C VAL A 98 -3.00 5.21 3.65
N GLY A 99 -3.81 6.26 3.64
CA GLY A 99 -5.27 6.15 3.50
C GLY A 99 -5.77 6.56 2.12
N THR A 100 -5.35 7.73 1.64
CA THR A 100 -5.88 8.39 0.43
C THR A 100 -4.90 8.33 -0.75
N ALA A 101 -5.38 8.64 -1.96
CA ALA A 101 -4.52 8.79 -3.12
C ALA A 101 -3.46 9.90 -2.96
N VAL A 102 -3.79 11.00 -2.28
CA VAL A 102 -2.84 12.10 -2.01
C VAL A 102 -1.74 11.65 -1.07
N GLN A 103 -2.08 10.93 0.01
CA GLN A 103 -1.08 10.38 0.94
C GLN A 103 -0.21 9.32 0.25
N LEU A 104 -0.82 8.48 -0.58
CA LEU A 104 -0.10 7.50 -1.39
C LEU A 104 0.90 8.19 -2.33
N ARG A 105 0.49 9.27 -3.00
CA ARG A 105 1.38 10.07 -3.86
C ARG A 105 2.58 10.58 -3.07
N GLU A 106 2.36 11.26 -1.96
CA GLU A 106 3.43 11.83 -1.13
C GLU A 106 4.43 10.76 -0.69
N ALA A 107 3.92 9.60 -0.25
CA ALA A 107 4.72 8.46 0.14
C ALA A 107 5.54 7.88 -1.03
N VAL A 108 4.90 7.70 -2.19
CA VAL A 108 5.54 7.14 -3.39
C VAL A 108 6.61 8.09 -3.91
N VAL A 109 6.32 9.38 -4.09
CA VAL A 109 7.28 10.37 -4.59
C VAL A 109 8.50 10.46 -3.67
N LYS A 110 8.27 10.45 -2.35
CA LYS A 110 9.37 10.47 -1.38
C LYS A 110 10.24 9.21 -1.46
N ALA A 111 9.62 8.03 -1.54
CA ALA A 111 10.35 6.76 -1.58
C ALA A 111 11.00 6.50 -2.95
N ALA A 112 10.45 7.06 -4.03
CA ALA A 112 10.99 6.92 -5.38
C ALA A 112 12.33 7.64 -5.56
N ALA A 113 12.65 8.65 -4.73
CA ALA A 113 13.86 9.45 -4.84
C ALA A 113 15.17 8.63 -4.78
N ASP A 114 15.17 7.50 -4.07
CA ASP A 114 16.32 6.59 -3.94
C ASP A 114 15.98 5.15 -4.38
N ALA A 115 14.92 4.97 -5.17
CA ALA A 115 14.48 3.66 -5.65
C ALA A 115 15.18 3.27 -6.96
N ASP A 116 15.57 2.00 -7.07
CA ASP A 116 15.97 1.41 -8.36
C ASP A 116 14.74 0.99 -9.17
N VAL A 117 13.66 0.58 -8.49
CA VAL A 117 12.42 0.09 -9.10
C VAL A 117 11.21 0.58 -8.30
N VAL A 118 10.20 1.08 -9.00
CA VAL A 118 8.87 1.39 -8.44
C VAL A 118 7.83 0.48 -9.07
N VAL A 119 7.04 -0.20 -8.24
CA VAL A 119 5.95 -1.08 -8.67
C VAL A 119 4.62 -0.54 -8.16
N MET A 120 3.82 0.02 -9.08
CA MET A 120 2.52 0.61 -8.76
C MET A 120 1.40 -0.44 -8.78
N ALA A 121 1.33 -1.27 -7.75
CA ALA A 121 0.31 -2.33 -7.64
C ALA A 121 -0.90 -1.94 -6.76
N ALA A 122 -0.94 -0.73 -6.19
CA ALA A 122 -2.12 -0.21 -5.53
C ALA A 122 -3.21 0.18 -6.54
N ALA A 123 -4.47 -0.09 -6.19
CA ALA A 123 -5.63 0.48 -6.87
C ALA A 123 -5.85 1.90 -6.33
N VAL A 124 -5.36 2.88 -7.08
CA VAL A 124 -5.52 4.31 -6.76
C VAL A 124 -6.90 4.75 -7.25
N ALA A 125 -7.65 5.48 -6.44
CA ALA A 125 -8.91 6.07 -6.89
C ALA A 125 -8.62 7.24 -7.85
N ASP A 126 -9.18 7.19 -9.06
CA ASP A 126 -9.01 8.26 -10.07
C ASP A 126 -9.65 9.60 -9.66
N PHE A 127 -10.64 9.53 -8.76
CA PHE A 127 -11.40 10.68 -8.28
C PHE A 127 -11.57 10.65 -6.77
N ARG A 128 -11.72 11.83 -6.18
CA ARG A 128 -12.05 12.05 -4.76
C ARG A 128 -13.22 13.03 -4.62
N PRO A 129 -13.96 13.03 -3.49
CA PRO A 129 -14.95 14.06 -3.19
C PRO A 129 -14.33 15.47 -3.29
N ALA A 130 -15.06 16.40 -3.91
CA ALA A 130 -14.61 17.79 -4.08
C ALA A 130 -14.51 18.54 -2.74
N ALA A 131 -15.35 18.15 -1.78
CA ALA A 131 -15.38 18.70 -0.44
C ALA A 131 -15.54 17.59 0.59
N TYR A 132 -14.87 17.75 1.74
CA TYR A 132 -15.06 16.90 2.90
C TYR A 132 -16.13 17.50 3.82
N ALA A 133 -17.14 16.71 4.19
CA ALA A 133 -18.12 17.13 5.18
C ALA A 133 -17.57 16.89 6.59
N SER A 134 -17.48 17.94 7.41
CA SER A 134 -16.95 17.84 8.80
C SER A 134 -17.85 17.04 9.75
N GLY A 135 -19.10 16.79 9.37
CA GLY A 135 -20.04 15.94 10.09
C GLY A 135 -20.65 14.88 9.18
N LYS A 136 -21.14 13.80 9.79
CA LYS A 136 -21.85 12.73 9.08
C LYS A 136 -23.00 13.32 8.27
N ILE A 137 -23.03 13.06 6.96
CA ILE A 137 -24.14 13.49 6.09
C ILE A 137 -25.41 12.80 6.59
N LYS A 138 -26.36 13.61 7.07
CA LYS A 138 -27.64 13.17 7.63
C LYS A 138 -28.66 12.96 6.52
N LYS A 139 -29.54 11.97 6.72
CA LYS A 139 -30.78 11.90 5.95
C LYS A 139 -31.72 12.98 6.46
N LYS A 140 -32.42 13.66 5.55
CA LYS A 140 -33.54 14.53 5.88
C LYS A 140 -34.77 13.99 5.20
N ASP A 141 -35.85 13.85 5.94
CA ASP A 141 -37.09 13.29 5.43
C ASP A 141 -37.67 14.21 4.34
N GLY A 142 -38.04 13.63 3.20
CA GLY A 142 -38.59 14.37 2.05
C GLY A 142 -37.56 15.04 1.14
N GLU A 143 -36.26 14.97 1.44
CA GLU A 143 -35.19 15.46 0.55
C GLU A 143 -34.49 14.29 -0.17
N GLU A 144 -34.14 14.51 -1.44
CA GLU A 144 -33.25 13.59 -2.17
C GLU A 144 -31.84 13.58 -1.54
N ALA A 145 -31.12 12.47 -1.71
CA ALA A 145 -29.75 12.39 -1.24
C ALA A 145 -28.87 13.41 -1.98
N PRO A 146 -28.01 14.17 -1.27
CA PRO A 146 -27.16 15.16 -1.92
C PRO A 146 -26.18 14.46 -2.88
N ALA A 147 -26.02 15.04 -4.07
CA ALA A 147 -25.05 14.57 -5.05
C ALA A 147 -23.62 14.71 -4.52
N VAL A 148 -22.79 13.69 -4.75
CA VAL A 148 -21.36 13.74 -4.42
C VAL A 148 -20.59 14.25 -5.64
N THR A 149 -20.15 15.50 -5.59
CA THR A 149 -19.29 16.07 -6.64
C THR A 149 -17.87 15.55 -6.48
N LEU A 150 -17.26 15.11 -7.59
CA LEU A 150 -15.93 14.51 -7.61
C LEU A 150 -14.92 15.41 -8.34
N VAL A 151 -13.67 15.37 -7.89
CA VAL A 151 -12.50 16.00 -8.55
C VAL A 151 -11.44 14.94 -8.80
N ARG A 152 -10.59 15.14 -9.82
CA ARG A 152 -9.53 14.18 -10.16
C ARG A 152 -8.46 14.10 -9.08
N ASN A 153 -8.01 12.88 -8.81
CA ASN A 153 -6.78 12.61 -8.08
C ASN A 153 -5.54 12.79 -8.97
N PRO A 154 -4.36 13.01 -8.36
CA PRO A 154 -3.11 13.09 -9.10
C PRO A 154 -2.78 11.75 -9.75
N ASP A 155 -2.20 11.80 -10.94
CA ASP A 155 -1.62 10.62 -11.59
C ASP A 155 -0.21 10.37 -11.02
N ILE A 156 -0.14 9.44 -10.08
CA ILE A 156 1.10 9.13 -9.36
C ILE A 156 2.13 8.51 -10.30
N LEU A 157 1.69 7.67 -11.26
CA LEU A 157 2.60 6.97 -12.15
C LEU A 157 3.26 7.94 -13.11
N ALA A 158 2.48 8.82 -13.75
CA ALA A 158 3.01 9.86 -14.64
C ALA A 158 4.04 10.74 -13.93
N GLU A 159 3.75 11.15 -12.70
CA GLU A 159 4.65 12.01 -11.91
C GLU A 159 6.01 11.36 -11.62
N VAL A 160 6.04 10.05 -11.33
CA VAL A 160 7.30 9.35 -11.04
C VAL A 160 8.01 8.79 -12.26
N SER A 161 7.32 8.63 -13.40
CA SER A 161 7.96 8.27 -14.67
C SER A 161 8.57 9.46 -15.41
N GLY A 162 8.25 10.69 -15.00
CA GLY A 162 8.74 11.90 -15.66
C GLY A 162 8.07 12.18 -17.01
N GLU A 163 6.85 11.67 -17.21
CA GLU A 163 5.99 11.92 -18.38
C GLU A 163 4.91 12.97 -18.09
#